data_AF-W1W8G8-F1
#
_entry.id   AF-W1W8G8-F1
#
_cell.length_a   1.000
_cell.length_b   1.000
_cell.length_c   1.000
_cell.angle_alpha   90.00
_cell.angle_beta   90.00
_cell.angle_gamma   90.00
#
_symmetry.space_group_name_H-M   'P 1'
#
loop_
_entity.id
_entity.type
_entity.pdbx_description
1 polymer ?
#
loop_
_entity_poly.entity_id
_entity_poly.type
_entity_poly.pdbx_seq_one_letter_code
_entity_poly.pdbx_strand_id
1 'polypeptide(L)'
;LELRRGNDYSILNTVSENLTYKPERLTMEKGDSVFSPDDRIGQLTMRNLDITDTREKLFGYAKTGLLSSSATSGVPQVENLENKGQ
;
A
#
# COMPACT_ATOMS: atom_id res chain seq x y z
N LEU A 1 12.37 15.29 -21.70
CA LEU A 1 11.08 15.82 -21.20
C LEU A 1 10.32 16.37 -22.39
N GLU A 2 9.00 16.24 -22.40
CA GLU A 2 8.10 16.96 -23.32
C GLU A 2 7.37 18.02 -22.50
N LEU A 3 7.48 19.29 -22.87
CA LEU A 3 6.85 20.40 -22.15
C LEU A 3 5.65 20.91 -22.95
N ARG A 4 4.55 21.19 -22.26
CA ARG A 4 3.32 21.75 -22.82
C ARG A 4 3.06 23.11 -22.17
N ARG A 5 1.94 23.32 -21.47
CA ARG A 5 1.61 24.63 -20.87
C ARG A 5 1.67 24.60 -19.34
N GLY A 6 2.37 25.58 -18.76
CA GLY A 6 2.52 25.66 -17.30
C GLY A 6 3.27 24.44 -16.76
N ASN A 7 2.67 23.75 -15.79
CA ASN A 7 3.23 22.55 -15.16
C ASN A 7 2.89 21.25 -15.92
N ASP A 8 2.37 21.35 -17.14
CA ASP A 8 2.05 20.21 -17.97
C ASP A 8 3.31 19.73 -18.72
N TYR A 9 3.84 18.56 -18.32
CA TYR A 9 4.97 17.92 -18.98
C TYR A 9 4.92 16.40 -18.86
N SER A 10 5.61 15.71 -19.79
CA SER A 10 5.80 14.26 -19.76
C SER A 10 7.29 13.91 -19.67
N ILE A 11 7.63 12.91 -18.86
CA ILE A 11 8.97 12.34 -18.84
C ILE A 11 9.08 11.33 -19.99
N LEU A 12 9.93 11.64 -20.96
CA LEU A 12 10.12 10.79 -22.14
C LEU A 12 11.12 9.66 -21.89
N ASN A 13 12.21 9.94 -21.17
CA ASN A 13 13.25 8.96 -20.87
C ASN A 13 14.03 9.37 -19.63
N THR A 14 14.49 8.37 -18.88
CA THR A 14 15.36 8.51 -17.71
C THR A 14 16.49 7.50 -17.84
N VAL A 15 17.73 7.97 -17.98
CA VAL A 15 18.92 7.12 -18.13
C VAL A 15 19.94 7.53 -17.08
N SER A 16 20.49 6.54 -16.37
CA SER A 16 21.64 6.70 -15.49
C SER A 16 22.25 5.33 -15.23
N GLU A 17 23.58 5.26 -15.15
CA GLU A 17 24.31 4.01 -14.83
C GLU A 17 24.06 3.57 -13.37
N ASN A 18 23.63 4.49 -12.52
CA ASN A 18 23.41 4.29 -11.09
C ASN A 18 21.93 4.01 -10.74
N LEU A 19 21.08 3.68 -11.71
CA LEU A 19 19.68 3.34 -11.42
C LEU A 19 19.59 2.02 -10.64
N THR A 20 18.79 2.03 -9.58
CA THR A 20 18.39 0.82 -8.85
C THR A 20 17.19 0.13 -9.49
N TYR A 21 16.40 0.86 -10.28
CA TYR A 21 15.35 0.30 -11.13
C TYR A 21 15.99 -0.49 -12.28
N LYS A 22 15.80 -1.82 -12.24
CA LYS A 22 16.36 -2.79 -13.18
C LYS A 22 15.31 -3.89 -13.44
N PRO A 23 14.39 -3.71 -14.41
CA PRO A 23 13.27 -4.64 -14.63
C PRO A 23 13.73 -6.07 -14.94
N GLU A 24 14.90 -6.23 -15.55
CA GLU A 24 15.52 -7.53 -15.84
C GLU A 24 15.82 -8.35 -14.58
N ARG A 25 15.95 -7.73 -13.40
CA ARG A 25 16.12 -8.44 -12.11
C ARG A 25 14.82 -8.96 -11.52
N LEU A 26 13.68 -8.53 -12.05
CA LEU A 26 12.34 -8.94 -11.62
C LEU A 26 11.68 -9.88 -12.66
N THR A 27 12.44 -10.34 -13.66
CA THR A 27 11.92 -11.23 -14.69
C THR A 27 11.58 -12.61 -14.11
N MET A 28 10.49 -13.20 -14.61
CA MET A 28 10.02 -14.54 -14.25
C MET A 28 10.13 -15.52 -15.43
N GLU A 29 10.69 -15.10 -16.58
CA GLU A 29 10.62 -15.85 -17.84
C GLU A 29 11.63 -17.01 -17.94
N LYS A 30 12.80 -16.88 -17.31
CA LYS A 30 13.84 -17.92 -17.27
C LYS A 30 14.12 -18.27 -15.82
N GLY A 31 14.26 -19.56 -15.52
CA GLY A 31 14.26 -20.16 -14.18
C GLY A 31 15.29 -19.66 -13.15
N ASP A 32 16.10 -18.66 -13.47
CA ASP A 32 16.98 -17.94 -12.54
C ASP A 32 16.26 -16.72 -11.93
N SER A 33 15.04 -16.93 -11.44
CA SER A 33 14.32 -15.89 -10.70
C SER A 33 14.93 -15.72 -9.31
N VAL A 34 15.04 -14.47 -8.85
CA VAL A 34 15.55 -14.13 -7.50
C VAL A 34 14.56 -14.59 -6.40
N PHE A 35 13.32 -14.88 -6.76
CA PHE A 35 12.27 -15.35 -5.85
C PHE A 35 11.29 -16.29 -6.55
N SER A 36 10.73 -17.21 -5.79
CA SER A 36 9.66 -18.11 -6.19
C SER A 36 8.29 -17.61 -5.69
N PRO A 37 7.18 -18.18 -6.20
CA PRO A 37 5.86 -17.93 -5.63
C PRO A 37 5.78 -18.24 -4.12
N ASP A 38 6.45 -19.30 -3.66
CA ASP A 38 6.43 -19.73 -2.26
C ASP A 38 7.14 -18.72 -1.34
N ASP A 39 8.20 -18.07 -1.81
CA ASP A 39 8.88 -17.00 -1.05
C ASP A 39 7.92 -15.85 -0.74
N ARG A 40 7.03 -15.52 -1.69
CA ARG A 40 6.01 -14.50 -1.48
C ARG A 40 4.96 -14.95 -0.46
N ILE A 41 4.55 -16.22 -0.49
CA ILE A 41 3.63 -16.78 0.52
C ILE A 41 4.26 -16.75 1.91
N GLY A 42 5.55 -17.12 2.02
CA GLY A 42 6.32 -17.01 3.26
C GLY A 42 6.34 -15.58 3.78
N GLN A 43 6.67 -14.60 2.91
CA GLN A 43 6.67 -13.18 3.25
C GLN A 43 5.30 -12.70 3.75
N LEU A 44 4.21 -13.11 3.10
CA LEU A 44 2.84 -12.73 3.49
C LEU A 44 2.45 -13.35 4.84
N THR A 45 2.86 -14.59 5.09
CA THR A 45 2.56 -15.31 6.35
C THR A 45 3.16 -14.61 7.57
N MET A 46 4.36 -14.06 7.42
CA MET A 46 5.03 -13.29 8.49
C MET A 46 4.26 -12.02 8.92
N ARG A 47 3.26 -11.56 8.15
CA ARG A 47 2.42 -10.41 8.50
C ARG A 47 1.19 -10.75 9.34
N ASN A 48 0.85 -12.03 9.50
CA ASN A 48 -0.44 -12.43 10.08
C ASN A 48 -0.62 -12.02 11.56
N LEU A 49 0.44 -12.04 12.36
CA LEU A 49 0.37 -11.67 13.78
C LEU A 49 0.04 -10.18 13.94
N ASP A 50 0.80 -9.31 13.26
CA ASP A 50 0.58 -7.86 13.27
C ASP A 50 -0.79 -7.46 12.70
N ILE A 51 -1.28 -8.18 11.67
CA ILE A 51 -2.64 -8.00 11.14
C ILE A 51 -3.70 -8.34 12.20
N THR A 52 -3.49 -9.41 12.95
CA THR A 52 -4.43 -9.85 14.01
C THR A 52 -4.45 -8.83 15.14
N ASP A 53 -3.28 -8.38 15.59
CA ASP A 53 -3.15 -7.36 16.63
C ASP A 53 -3.79 -6.04 16.19
N THR A 54 -3.57 -5.62 14.94
CA THR A 54 -4.20 -4.42 14.38
C THR A 54 -5.72 -4.56 14.33
N ARG A 55 -6.25 -5.73 13.95
CA ARG A 55 -7.71 -5.98 14.00
C ARG A 55 -8.26 -5.86 15.41
N GLU A 56 -7.58 -6.44 16.40
CA GLU A 56 -7.98 -6.32 17.81
C GLU A 56 -7.96 -4.86 18.27
N LYS A 57 -6.94 -4.09 17.89
CA LYS A 57 -6.87 -2.65 18.19
C LYS A 57 -8.01 -1.87 17.58
N LEU A 58 -8.37 -2.12 16.31
CA LEU A 58 -9.50 -1.45 15.68
C LEU A 58 -10.83 -1.72 16.42
N PHE A 59 -11.07 -2.97 16.85
CA PHE A 59 -12.22 -3.30 17.69
C PHE A 59 -12.13 -2.65 19.07
N GLY A 60 -10.94 -2.59 19.66
CA GLY A 60 -10.68 -1.88 20.92
C GLY A 60 -11.04 -0.40 20.82
N TYR A 61 -10.56 0.29 19.79
CA TYR A 61 -10.87 1.70 19.53
C TYR A 61 -12.35 1.95 19.27
N ALA A 62 -13.04 1.00 18.62
CA ALA A 62 -14.48 1.07 18.45
C ALA A 62 -15.22 0.94 19.79
N LYS A 63 -14.78 0.03 20.67
CA LYS A 63 -15.37 -0.15 22.01
C LYS A 63 -15.13 1.05 22.93
N THR A 64 -13.98 1.72 22.83
CA THR A 64 -13.67 2.90 23.63
C THR A 64 -14.26 4.20 23.06
N GLY A 65 -14.99 4.13 21.93
CA GLY A 65 -15.64 5.28 21.31
C GLY A 65 -14.72 6.19 20.50
N LEU A 66 -13.48 5.78 20.24
CA LEU A 66 -12.55 6.52 19.38
C LEU A 66 -12.85 6.31 17.89
N LEU A 67 -13.35 5.13 17.53
CA LEU A 67 -13.82 4.82 16.19
C LEU A 67 -15.30 4.49 16.21
N SER A 68 -16.00 4.87 15.16
CA SER A 68 -17.38 4.47 14.91
C SER A 68 -17.41 3.11 14.20
N SER A 69 -18.28 2.21 14.66
CA SER A 69 -18.52 0.94 13.96
C SER A 69 -19.33 1.21 12.68
N SER A 70 -18.71 1.03 11.51
CA SER A 70 -19.36 1.21 10.21
C SER A 70 -19.55 -0.12 9.49
N ALA A 71 -20.81 -0.52 9.30
CA ALA A 71 -21.16 -1.73 8.54
C ALA A 71 -20.94 -1.58 7.02
N THR A 72 -20.88 -0.33 6.52
CA THR A 72 -20.75 -0.05 5.07
C THR A 72 -19.32 -0.12 4.57
N SER A 73 -18.33 0.17 5.42
CA SER A 73 -16.91 0.17 5.05
C SER A 73 -16.18 -1.15 5.33
N GLY A 74 -16.78 -2.07 6.10
CA GLY A 74 -16.13 -3.31 6.52
C GLY A 74 -15.02 -3.14 7.59
N VAL A 75 -14.71 -1.91 8.01
CA VAL A 75 -13.79 -1.58 9.11
C VAL A 75 -14.29 -0.36 9.91
N PRO A 76 -13.93 -0.23 11.21
CA PRO A 76 -14.26 0.95 12.01
C PRO A 76 -13.69 2.24 11.41
N GLN A 77 -14.43 3.35 11.54
CA GLN A 77 -14.12 4.63 10.90
C GLN A 77 -13.96 5.76 11.91
N VAL A 78 -13.05 6.69 11.63
CA VAL A 78 -12.97 7.96 12.36
C VAL A 78 -14.22 8.79 12.09
N GLU A 79 -14.74 9.48 13.10
CA GLU A 79 -15.83 10.44 12.87
C GLU A 79 -15.31 11.62 12.05
N ASN A 80 -16.06 11.97 10.99
CA ASN A 80 -15.73 13.15 10.20
C ASN A 80 -16.22 14.41 10.93
N LEU A 81 -15.30 15.11 11.59
CA LEU A 81 -15.60 16.32 12.37
C LEU A 81 -15.97 17.54 11.49
N GLU A 82 -15.78 17.47 10.18
CA GLU A 82 -16.14 18.56 9.26
C GLU A 82 -17.67 18.72 9.08
N ASN A 83 -18.47 17.70 9.43
CA ASN A 83 -19.93 17.74 9.31
C ASN A 83 -20.67 18.22 10.58
N LYS A 84 -19.96 18.59 11.66
CA LYS A 84 -20.57 19.09 12.92
C LYS A 84 -20.75 20.62 12.96
N GLY A 85 -20.54 21.32 11.84
CA GLY A 85 -20.53 22.78 11.73
C GLY A 85 -21.51 23.40 10.73
N GLN A 86 -22.58 22.71 10.34
CA GLN A 86 -23.73 23.28 9.60
C GLN A 86 -25.04 23.01 10.33
#